data_AF-A0A8C5J5X8-F1
#
_entry.id   AF-A0A8C5J5X8-F1
#
_cell.length_a   1.000
_cell.length_b   1.000
_cell.length_c   1.000
_cell.angle_alpha   90.00
_cell.angle_beta   90.00
_cell.angle_gamma   90.00
#
_symmetry.space_group_name_H-M   'P 1'
#
loop_
_entity.id
_entity.type
_entity.pdbx_description
1 polymer ?
#
loop_
_entity_poly.entity_id
_entity_poly.type
_entity_poly.pdbx_seq_one_letter_code
_entity_poly.pdbx_strand_id
1 'polypeptide(L)'
;FLGALPGRTGDPIDISCLNRDPARVVVVDWRRDSFRLQPHNGLALPRWDGGSEDRALFDLAAFLKTIALSGVEDVRSVLQNYSHEDDPLAAFQRRRTRLEEEEQQRLAELAQGKKPPGAFLGSLAGRLWPRSKQQ
;
A
#
# COMPACT_ATOMS: atom_id res chain seq x y z
N PHE A 1 -46.33 -3.32 17.88
CA PHE A 1 -45.87 -4.66 17.50
C PHE A 1 -44.78 -4.50 16.43
N LEU A 2 -43.54 -4.78 16.85
CA LEU A 2 -42.25 -4.80 16.13
C LEU A 2 -41.99 -3.71 15.07
N GLY A 3 -41.35 -2.63 15.52
CA GLY A 3 -40.44 -1.85 14.69
C GLY A 3 -39.22 -2.71 14.30
N ALA A 4 -38.75 -2.50 13.08
CA ALA A 4 -37.69 -3.24 12.42
C ALA A 4 -36.44 -3.43 13.31
N LEU A 5 -35.96 -4.67 13.37
CA LEU A 5 -34.66 -5.00 13.94
C LEU A 5 -33.54 -4.44 13.03
N PRO A 6 -32.49 -3.81 13.58
CA PRO A 6 -31.32 -3.41 12.81
C PRO A 6 -30.54 -4.68 12.40
N GLY A 7 -30.22 -4.80 11.11
CA GLY A 7 -29.43 -5.91 10.57
C GLY A 7 -30.16 -6.78 9.55
N ARG A 8 -30.90 -6.17 8.59
CA ARG A 8 -31.19 -6.90 7.35
C ARG A 8 -29.91 -7.04 6.55
N THR A 9 -29.62 -8.27 6.14
CA THR A 9 -28.55 -8.65 5.23
C THR A 9 -28.63 -7.84 3.92
N GLY A 10 -28.01 -6.66 3.89
CA GLY A 10 -27.98 -5.78 2.72
C GLY A 10 -28.11 -4.29 2.98
N ASP A 11 -28.33 -3.86 4.23
CA ASP A 11 -28.22 -2.44 4.57
C ASP A 11 -26.76 -1.98 4.48
N PRO A 12 -26.48 -0.76 3.98
CA PRO A 12 -25.13 -0.23 3.95
C PRO A 12 -24.56 -0.08 5.35
N ILE A 13 -23.28 -0.42 5.48
CA ILE A 13 -22.49 -0.18 6.67
C ILE A 13 -22.30 1.33 6.78
N ASP A 14 -22.79 1.90 7.87
CA ASP A 14 -22.57 3.30 8.20
C ASP A 14 -21.39 3.44 9.17
N ILE A 15 -20.26 3.92 8.65
CA ILE A 15 -19.04 4.14 9.43
C ILE A 15 -19.22 5.27 10.45
N SER A 16 -20.14 6.23 10.22
CA SER A 16 -20.36 7.34 11.17
C SER A 16 -20.91 6.87 12.52
N CYS A 17 -21.52 5.69 12.54
CA CYS A 17 -21.98 5.01 13.75
C CYS A 17 -20.84 4.31 14.51
N LEU A 18 -19.66 4.17 13.90
CA LEU A 18 -18.48 3.65 14.57
C LEU A 18 -17.80 4.82 15.28
N ASN A 19 -17.62 4.72 16.60
CA ASN A 19 -16.86 5.72 17.39
C ASN A 19 -15.34 5.61 17.09
N ARG A 20 -14.97 5.80 15.83
CA ARG A 20 -13.64 5.64 15.25
C ARG A 20 -13.46 6.68 14.16
N ASP A 21 -12.24 7.19 14.05
CA ASP A 21 -11.88 8.12 12.97
C ASP A 21 -11.97 7.41 11.60
N PRO A 22 -12.80 7.90 10.65
CA PRO A 22 -12.89 7.34 9.31
C PRO A 22 -11.55 7.29 8.56
N ALA A 23 -10.58 8.15 8.88
CA ALA A 23 -9.23 8.09 8.30
C ALA A 23 -8.44 6.83 8.70
N ARG A 24 -8.93 6.08 9.69
CA ARG A 24 -8.34 4.84 10.23
C ARG A 24 -9.24 3.61 10.09
N VAL A 25 -10.35 3.72 9.34
CA VAL A 25 -11.33 2.63 9.16
C VAL A 25 -11.29 2.13 7.72
N VAL A 26 -11.20 0.81 7.55
CA VAL A 26 -11.34 0.12 6.28
C VAL A 26 -12.52 -0.85 6.38
N VAL A 27 -13.44 -0.77 5.43
CA VAL A 27 -14.56 -1.70 5.28
C VAL A 27 -14.20 -2.67 4.16
N VAL A 28 -14.22 -3.97 4.44
CA VAL A 28 -13.94 -5.02 3.46
C VAL A 28 -15.23 -5.80 3.23
N ASP A 29 -15.69 -5.86 1.99
CA ASP A 29 -16.87 -6.62 1.59
C ASP A 29 -16.70 -7.08 0.13
N TRP A 30 -17.39 -8.13 -0.29
CA TRP A 30 -17.46 -8.51 -1.71
C TRP A 30 -18.50 -7.69 -2.49
N ARG A 31 -19.45 -7.04 -1.79
CA ARG A 31 -20.47 -6.17 -2.39
C ARG A 31 -20.05 -4.70 -2.27
N ARG A 32 -19.87 -4.03 -3.41
CA ARG A 32 -19.61 -2.57 -3.45
C ARG A 32 -20.72 -1.75 -2.78
N ASP A 33 -21.97 -2.24 -2.84
CA ASP A 33 -23.11 -1.55 -2.22
C ASP A 33 -23.05 -1.48 -0.69
N SER A 34 -22.32 -2.39 -0.05
CA SER A 34 -22.23 -2.46 1.42
C SER A 34 -21.59 -1.22 2.03
N PHE A 35 -20.76 -0.49 1.29
CA PHE A 35 -20.08 0.71 1.78
C PHE A 35 -20.45 1.96 0.97
N ARG A 36 -21.61 1.97 0.30
CA ARG A 36 -22.06 3.11 -0.53
C ARG A 36 -22.21 4.43 0.23
N LEU A 37 -22.38 4.38 1.56
CA LEU A 37 -22.44 5.57 2.41
C LEU A 37 -21.05 6.22 2.62
N GLN A 38 -19.98 5.43 2.50
CA GLN A 38 -18.60 5.88 2.62
C GLN A 38 -17.72 5.19 1.56
N PRO A 39 -17.88 5.54 0.27
CA PRO A 39 -17.25 4.81 -0.84
C PRO A 39 -15.72 4.80 -0.79
N HIS A 40 -15.11 5.80 -0.15
CA HIS A 40 -13.66 5.93 -0.02
C HIS A 40 -13.06 5.07 1.09
N ASN A 41 -13.89 4.44 1.93
CA ASN A 41 -13.47 3.57 3.02
C ASN A 41 -13.63 2.07 2.69
N GLY A 42 -14.20 1.76 1.52
CA GLY A 42 -14.47 0.40 1.10
C GLY A 42 -13.37 -0.21 0.24
N LEU A 43 -13.10 -1.49 0.48
CA LEU A 43 -12.32 -2.35 -0.39
C LEU A 43 -13.22 -3.51 -0.84
N ALA A 44 -13.57 -3.51 -2.13
CA ALA A 44 -14.35 -4.60 -2.71
C ALA A 44 -13.44 -5.76 -3.10
N LEU A 45 -13.70 -6.94 -2.55
CA LEU A 45 -12.99 -8.17 -2.92
C LEU A 45 -13.82 -9.02 -3.90
N PRO A 46 -13.16 -9.86 -4.72
CA PRO A 46 -13.85 -10.91 -5.46
C PRO A 46 -14.67 -11.80 -4.51
N ARG A 47 -15.84 -12.23 -4.97
CA ARG A 47 -16.66 -13.17 -4.20
C ARG A 47 -15.95 -14.52 -4.16
N TRP A 48 -15.74 -15.05 -2.95
CA TRP A 48 -15.24 -16.41 -2.77
C TRP A 48 -16.23 -17.43 -3.32
N ASP A 49 -15.71 -18.36 -4.13
CA ASP A 49 -16.46 -19.40 -4.82
C ASP A 49 -16.43 -20.76 -4.10
N GLY A 50 -15.65 -20.88 -3.02
CA GLY A 50 -15.47 -22.13 -2.28
C GLY A 50 -14.15 -22.85 -2.60
N GLY A 51 -13.32 -22.34 -3.50
CA GLY A 51 -12.03 -22.93 -3.86
C GLY A 51 -11.03 -22.96 -2.71
N SER A 52 -10.31 -24.08 -2.56
CA SER A 52 -9.24 -24.27 -1.55
C SER A 52 -7.94 -23.56 -1.92
N GLU A 53 -7.76 -23.26 -3.21
CA GLU A 53 -6.58 -22.56 -3.73
C GLU A 53 -6.71 -21.04 -3.62
N ASP A 54 -7.85 -20.52 -3.13
CA ASP A 54 -8.05 -19.10 -2.91
C ASP A 54 -7.06 -18.56 -1.88
N ARG A 55 -6.37 -17.48 -2.25
CA ARG A 55 -5.41 -16.78 -1.40
C ARG A 55 -5.82 -15.34 -1.10
N ALA A 56 -7.04 -14.94 -1.44
CA ALA A 56 -7.47 -13.55 -1.33
C ALA A 56 -7.36 -13.01 0.10
N LEU A 57 -7.71 -13.82 1.12
CA LEU A 57 -7.56 -13.42 2.52
C LEU A 57 -6.09 -13.32 2.97
N PHE A 58 -5.21 -14.15 2.42
CA PHE A 58 -3.78 -14.08 2.69
C PHE A 58 -3.18 -12.80 2.09
N ASP A 59 -3.54 -12.48 0.85
CA ASP A 59 -3.10 -11.26 0.16
C ASP A 59 -3.68 -10.00 0.82
N LEU A 60 -4.95 -10.06 1.27
CA LEU A 60 -5.57 -9.00 2.06
C LEU A 60 -4.82 -8.76 3.36
N ALA A 61 -4.44 -9.82 4.09
CA ALA A 61 -3.69 -9.68 5.33
C ALA A 61 -2.34 -8.98 5.09
N ALA A 62 -1.64 -9.34 4.01
CA ALA A 62 -0.41 -8.68 3.61
C ALA A 62 -0.64 -7.20 3.27
N PHE A 63 -1.70 -6.88 2.52
CA PHE A 63 -2.09 -5.52 2.16
C PHE A 63 -2.36 -4.66 3.41
N LEU A 64 -3.22 -5.13 4.31
CA LEU A 64 -3.57 -4.42 5.54
C LEU A 64 -2.36 -4.25 6.46
N LYS A 65 -1.49 -5.26 6.55
CA LYS A 65 -0.23 -5.16 7.31
C LYS A 65 0.68 -4.08 6.73
N THR A 66 0.80 -3.99 5.42
CA THR A 66 1.59 -2.92 4.77
C THR A 66 1.01 -1.54 5.07
N ILE A 67 -0.31 -1.34 4.98
CA ILE A 67 -0.95 -0.06 5.35
C ILE A 67 -0.62 0.29 6.80
N ALA A 68 -0.81 -0.65 7.73
CA ALA A 68 -0.57 -0.42 9.15
C ALA A 68 0.89 -0.05 9.46
N LEU A 69 1.86 -0.64 8.76
CA LEU A 69 3.29 -0.39 8.97
C LEU A 69 3.83 0.82 8.20
N SER A 70 3.19 1.22 7.10
CA SER A 70 3.63 2.33 6.25
C SER A 70 3.43 3.72 6.86
N GLY A 71 2.74 3.83 8.00
CA GLY A 71 2.52 5.11 8.67
C GLY A 71 1.55 6.05 7.95
N VAL A 72 0.70 5.52 7.05
CA VAL A 72 -0.31 6.30 6.34
C VAL A 72 -1.22 7.02 7.34
N GLU A 73 -1.36 8.34 7.19
CA GLU A 73 -2.22 9.18 8.04
C GLU A 73 -3.70 8.95 7.76
N ASP A 74 -4.06 8.86 6.47
CA ASP A 74 -5.42 8.63 6.00
C ASP A 74 -5.49 7.47 5.00
N VAL A 75 -6.10 6.37 5.45
CA VAL A 75 -6.22 5.12 4.65
C VAL A 75 -7.04 5.31 3.38
N ARG A 76 -7.94 6.31 3.33
CA ARG A 76 -8.80 6.56 2.16
C ARG A 76 -8.00 6.90 0.92
N SER A 77 -6.86 7.58 1.08
CA SER A 77 -5.94 7.89 -0.03
C SER A 77 -5.40 6.61 -0.71
N VAL A 78 -5.04 5.62 0.10
CA VAL A 78 -4.55 4.32 -0.37
C VAL A 78 -5.69 3.58 -1.07
N LEU A 79 -6.85 3.47 -0.43
CA LEU A 79 -8.01 2.78 -0.98
C LEU A 79 -8.48 3.39 -2.31
N GLN A 80 -8.51 4.73 -2.43
CA GLN A 80 -8.84 5.43 -3.67
C GLN A 80 -7.87 5.06 -4.80
N ASN A 81 -6.56 5.02 -4.54
CA ASN A 81 -5.57 4.61 -5.54
C ASN A 81 -5.79 3.18 -6.06
N TYR A 82 -6.36 2.28 -5.25
CA TYR A 82 -6.70 0.92 -5.67
C TYR A 82 -8.15 0.77 -6.16
N SER A 83 -8.99 1.80 -6.04
CA SER A 83 -10.42 1.71 -6.34
C SER A 83 -10.75 1.53 -7.83
N HIS A 84 -9.83 1.97 -8.70
CA HIS A 84 -9.91 1.84 -10.16
C HIS A 84 -9.41 0.50 -10.69
N GLU A 85 -8.77 -0.30 -9.84
CA GLU A 85 -8.27 -1.62 -10.21
C GLU A 85 -9.44 -2.63 -10.14
N ASP A 86 -9.52 -3.53 -11.12
CA ASP A 86 -10.51 -4.61 -11.13
C ASP A 86 -10.31 -5.55 -9.93
N ASP A 87 -9.06 -5.87 -9.64
CA ASP A 87 -8.62 -6.59 -8.46
C ASP A 87 -7.55 -5.78 -7.70
N PRO A 88 -7.92 -5.15 -6.57
CA PRO A 88 -6.99 -4.32 -5.81
C PRO A 88 -5.86 -5.14 -5.16
N LEU A 89 -6.09 -6.41 -4.83
CA LEU A 89 -5.07 -7.27 -4.22
C LEU A 89 -4.05 -7.71 -5.27
N ALA A 90 -4.49 -8.08 -6.46
CA ALA A 90 -3.57 -8.37 -7.57
C ALA A 90 -2.74 -7.14 -7.94
N ALA A 91 -3.34 -5.95 -7.97
CA ALA A 91 -2.61 -4.70 -8.22
C ALA A 91 -1.57 -4.41 -7.14
N PHE A 92 -1.90 -4.68 -5.88
CA PHE A 92 -0.95 -4.58 -4.77
C PHE A 92 0.24 -5.53 -4.96
N GLN A 93 0.00 -6.80 -5.30
CA GLN A 93 1.07 -7.77 -5.53
C GLN A 93 1.98 -7.35 -6.69
N ARG A 94 1.41 -6.94 -7.84
CA ARG A 94 2.20 -6.43 -8.98
C ARG A 94 3.10 -5.27 -8.58
N ARG A 95 2.56 -4.33 -7.79
CA ARG A 95 3.31 -3.14 -7.33
C ARG A 95 4.41 -3.52 -6.35
N ARG A 96 4.18 -4.51 -5.47
CA ARG A 96 5.20 -5.05 -4.57
C ARG A 96 6.34 -5.72 -5.32
N THR A 97 6.04 -6.64 -6.23
CA THR A 97 7.07 -7.33 -7.03
C THR A 97 7.93 -6.34 -7.79
N ARG A 98 7.31 -5.32 -8.41
CA ARG A 98 8.04 -4.27 -9.12
C ARG A 98 9.01 -3.51 -8.20
N LEU A 99 8.61 -3.17 -6.98
CA LEU A 99 9.49 -2.47 -6.02
C LEU A 99 10.66 -3.36 -5.57
N GLU A 100 10.41 -4.66 -5.35
CA GLU A 100 11.45 -5.63 -5.00
C GLU A 100 12.46 -5.82 -6.15
N GLU A 101 12.00 -5.87 -7.40
CA GLU A 101 12.87 -5.92 -8.59
C GLU A 101 13.72 -4.65 -8.74
N GLU A 102 13.12 -3.47 -8.58
CA GLU A 102 13.83 -2.18 -8.64
C GLU A 102 14.90 -2.07 -7.53
N GLU A 103 14.61 -2.57 -6.33
CA GLU A 103 15.59 -2.64 -5.24
C GLU A 103 16.76 -3.58 -5.58
N GLN A 104 16.46 -4.79 -6.07
CA GLN A 104 17.48 -5.77 -6.45
C GLN A 104 18.39 -5.24 -7.56
N GLN A 105 17.83 -4.54 -8.55
CA GLN A 105 18.60 -3.89 -9.61
C GLN A 105 19.54 -2.82 -9.03
N ARG A 106 19.04 -1.95 -8.14
CA ARG A 106 19.88 -0.92 -7.48
C ARG A 106 21.02 -1.54 -6.67
N LEU A 107 20.76 -2.62 -5.93
CA LEU A 107 21.79 -3.34 -5.17
C LEU A 107 22.82 -3.98 -6.09
N ALA A 108 22.40 -4.57 -7.22
CA ALA A 108 23.30 -5.14 -8.21
C ALA A 108 24.16 -4.07 -8.92
N GLU A 109 23.59 -2.90 -9.23
CA GLU A 109 24.33 -1.76 -9.80
C GLU A 109 25.39 -1.22 -8.85
N LEU A 110 25.04 -1.09 -7.56
CA LEU A 110 25.98 -0.71 -6.50
C LEU A 110 27.11 -1.74 -6.36
N ALA A 111 26.77 -3.04 -6.41
CA ALA A 111 27.76 -4.12 -6.36
C ALA A 111 28.66 -4.16 -7.60
N GLN A 112 28.15 -3.78 -8.79
CA GLN A 112 28.92 -3.71 -10.03
C GLN A 112 29.74 -2.41 -10.19
N GLY A 113 29.66 -1.47 -9.24
CA GLY A 113 30.52 -0.27 -9.23
C GLY A 113 30.33 0.68 -10.41
N LYS A 114 29.22 0.56 -11.17
CA LYS A 114 28.92 1.49 -12.27
C LYS A 114 28.49 2.83 -11.69
N LYS A 115 29.30 3.87 -11.94
CA LYS A 115 29.01 5.25 -11.50
C LYS A 115 27.65 5.70 -12.06
N PRO A 116 26.81 6.38 -11.25
CA PRO A 116 25.49 6.80 -11.70
C PRO A 116 25.60 7.77 -12.89
N PRO A 117 24.70 7.69 -13.87
CA PRO A 117 24.66 8.64 -14.99
C PRO A 117 24.22 10.00 -14.44
N GLY A 118 25.19 10.87 -14.17
CA GLY A 118 24.95 12.18 -13.54
C GLY A 118 26.02 12.64 -12.54
N ALA A 119 27.02 11.81 -12.22
CA ALA A 119 28.15 12.21 -11.37
C ALA A 119 29.16 13.11 -12.13
N PHE A 120 28.77 14.35 -12.45
CA PHE A 120 29.62 15.42 -12.97
C PHE A 120 29.72 16.61 -11.99
N LEU A 121 29.86 16.35 -10.68
CA LEU A 121 30.21 17.40 -9.72
C LEU A 121 31.28 16.90 -8.73
N GLY A 122 32.51 17.41 -8.89
CA GLY A 122 33.44 17.56 -7.77
C GLY A 122 34.66 16.63 -7.71
N SER A 123 35.46 16.53 -8.77
CA SER A 123 36.87 16.15 -8.62
C SER A 123 37.63 17.29 -7.93
N LEU A 124 37.54 17.40 -6.60
CA LEU A 124 38.33 18.36 -5.80
C LEU A 124 38.85 17.79 -4.46
N ALA A 125 38.85 16.47 -4.26
CA ALA A 125 39.51 15.84 -3.10
C ALA A 125 41.03 15.62 -3.34
N GLY A 126 41.75 16.65 -3.82
CA GLY A 126 43.15 16.52 -4.23
C GLY A 126 44.08 17.69 -3.91
N ARG A 127 43.67 18.71 -3.14
CA ARG A 127 44.51 19.89 -2.85
C ARG A 127 44.57 20.32 -1.38
N LEU A 128 44.58 19.36 -0.46
CA LEU A 128 44.84 19.66 0.96
C LEU A 128 45.88 18.68 1.51
N TRP A 129 47.14 18.87 1.11
CA TRP A 129 48.28 18.49 1.94
C TRP A 129 49.44 19.45 1.69
N PRO A 130 49.80 20.33 2.65
CA PRO A 130 51.06 21.02 2.60
C PRO A 130 52.16 20.03 2.98
N ARG A 131 53.01 19.70 2.01
CA ARG A 131 54.28 19.02 2.24
C ARG A 131 55.28 20.06 2.74
N SER A 132 55.51 20.13 4.05
CA SER A 132 56.64 20.84 4.63
C SER A 132 57.72 19.84 5.03
N LYS A 133 58.86 19.88 4.34
CA LYS A 133 60.10 19.18 4.71
C LYS A 133 61.15 20.25 5.08
N GLN A 134 61.82 20.02 6.20
CA GLN A 134 63.23 20.32 6.53
C GLN A 134 63.83 21.65 6.03
N GLN A 135 64.25 22.51 6.97
CA GLN A 135 65.66 22.64 7.37
C GLN A 135 65.77 23.31 8.74
#